data_AF-A0A3B9D3H8-F1
#
_entry.id   AF-A0A3B9D3H8-F1
#
_cell.length_a   1.000
_cell.length_b   1.000
_cell.length_c   1.000
_cell.angle_alpha   90.00
_cell.angle_beta   90.00
_cell.angle_gamma   90.00
#
_symmetry.space_group_name_H-M   'P 1'
#
loop_
_entity.id
_entity.type
_entity.pdbx_description
1 polymer ?
#
loop_
_entity_poly.entity_id
_entity_poly.type
_entity_poly.pdbx_seq_one_letter_code
_entity_poly.pdbx_strand_id
1 'polypeptide(L)'
;MNKNKDILLDILEKNWEPEQIYNMFPNPSPWKNEIEQEKTGYCWLITELHALMYFMSKKYGTKDIYFSLTDLIVFDKVEKANCFFEKVYKTRRLPTTNEEVTYILTNAMSDRGHWEMSVNLIKKYGLVPIEKKECEKNNLRTGEINAVLAFLMRYYASIIRDMQFTMPS
;
A
#
# COMPACT_ATOMS: atom_id res chain seq x y z
N MET A 1 -20.42 33.41 5.00
CA MET A 1 -19.46 32.72 4.11
C MET A 1 -18.05 33.33 4.13
N ASN A 2 -17.86 34.65 4.25
CA ASN A 2 -16.50 35.26 4.25
C ASN A 2 -15.63 34.93 5.48
N LYS A 3 -16.18 34.89 6.70
CA LYS A 3 -15.38 34.64 7.92
C LYS A 3 -14.59 33.32 7.90
N ASN A 4 -15.16 32.22 7.39
CA ASN A 4 -14.46 30.94 7.33
C ASN A 4 -13.31 30.97 6.31
N LYS A 5 -13.45 31.76 5.24
CA LYS A 5 -12.41 31.96 4.23
C LYS A 5 -11.27 32.80 4.79
N ASP A 6 -11.60 33.86 5.53
CA ASP A 6 -10.60 34.72 6.17
C ASP A 6 -9.82 33.99 7.27
N ILE A 7 -10.49 33.13 8.05
CA ILE A 7 -9.83 32.25 9.04
C ILE A 7 -8.89 31.26 8.37
N LEU A 8 -9.32 30.64 7.27
CA LEU A 8 -8.46 29.71 6.51
C LEU A 8 -7.27 30.43 5.89
N LEU A 9 -7.45 31.65 5.36
CA LEU A 9 -6.36 32.46 4.83
C LEU A 9 -5.37 32.86 5.94
N ASP A 10 -5.85 33.27 7.11
CA ASP A 10 -4.98 33.57 8.27
C ASP A 10 -4.19 32.33 8.76
N ILE A 11 -4.79 31.14 8.69
CA ILE A 11 -4.10 29.88 9.00
C ILE A 11 -3.02 29.57 7.95
N LEU A 12 -3.32 29.79 6.66
CA LEU A 12 -2.42 29.46 5.54
C LEU A 12 -1.28 30.47 5.35
N GLU A 13 -1.51 31.74 5.68
CA GLU A 13 -0.54 32.82 5.52
C GLU A 13 0.44 32.93 6.70
N LYS A 14 0.13 32.30 7.82
CA LYS A 14 1.03 32.22 8.97
C LYS A 14 2.12 31.17 8.74
N ASN A 15 3.37 31.59 8.83
CA ASN A 15 4.51 30.71 9.06
C ASN A 15 4.48 30.24 10.52
N TRP A 16 3.63 29.24 10.79
CA TRP A 16 3.57 28.60 12.10
C TRP A 16 4.83 27.79 12.35
N GLU A 17 5.43 27.99 13.52
CA GLU A 17 6.44 27.04 14.00
C GLU A 17 5.76 25.72 14.40
N PRO A 18 6.38 24.55 14.16
CA PRO A 18 5.77 23.25 14.46
C PRO A 18 5.22 23.15 15.88
N GLU A 19 5.93 23.71 16.86
CA GLU A 19 5.53 23.73 18.27
C GLU A 19 4.20 24.45 18.52
N GLN A 20 3.91 25.52 17.75
CA GLN A 20 2.65 26.25 17.87
C GLN A 20 1.47 25.38 17.42
N ILE A 21 1.67 24.58 16.37
CA ILE A 21 0.67 23.62 15.88
C ILE A 21 0.50 22.49 16.89
N TYR A 22 1.59 21.92 17.40
CA TYR A 22 1.52 20.84 18.39
C TYR A 22 0.79 21.26 19.67
N ASN A 23 1.01 22.49 20.13
CA ASN A 23 0.34 23.05 21.30
C ASN A 23 -1.17 23.28 21.09
N MET A 24 -1.68 23.30 19.85
CA MET A 24 -3.14 23.34 19.59
C MET A 24 -3.83 22.02 19.95
N PHE A 25 -3.09 20.91 20.01
CA PHE A 25 -3.62 19.58 20.29
C PHE A 25 -3.22 19.14 21.70
N PRO A 26 -4.08 19.35 22.73
CA PRO A 26 -3.72 19.12 24.14
C PRO A 26 -3.43 17.65 24.46
N ASN A 27 -3.91 16.73 23.63
CA ASN A 27 -3.62 15.31 23.73
C ASN A 27 -2.62 14.95 22.62
N PRO A 28 -1.38 14.58 22.96
CA PRO A 28 -0.43 14.14 21.96
C PRO A 28 -0.95 12.88 21.27
N SER A 29 -0.52 12.71 20.03
CA SER A 29 -0.76 11.48 19.27
C SER A 29 -0.41 10.26 20.14
N PRO A 30 -1.29 9.24 20.20
CA PRO A 30 -0.98 7.99 20.91
C PRO A 30 0.17 7.20 20.24
N TRP A 31 0.51 7.58 19.01
CA TRP A 31 1.54 7.00 18.16
C TRP A 31 2.89 7.61 18.55
N LYS A 32 3.66 6.89 19.38
CA LYS A 32 5.02 7.29 19.82
C LYS A 32 6.14 6.82 18.89
N ASN A 33 5.89 5.80 18.05
CA ASN A 33 6.88 5.18 17.19
C ASN A 33 6.54 5.49 15.72
N GLU A 34 7.45 6.13 14.99
CA GLU A 34 7.24 6.54 13.60
C GLU A 34 7.74 5.46 12.63
N ILE A 35 6.91 4.51 12.15
CA ILE A 35 7.31 3.70 10.97
C ILE A 35 7.29 4.58 9.72
N GLU A 36 8.46 4.71 9.09
CA GLU A 36 8.62 5.40 7.83
C GLU A 36 8.32 4.45 6.66
N GLN A 37 7.61 4.96 5.65
CA GLN A 37 7.29 4.19 4.44
C GLN A 37 8.43 4.13 3.43
N GLU A 38 9.53 4.84 3.69
CA GLU A 38 10.68 4.94 2.79
C GLU A 38 10.23 5.36 1.37
N LYS A 39 10.82 4.76 0.33
CA LYS A 39 10.48 5.00 -1.08
C LYS A 39 9.49 3.95 -1.59
N THR A 40 8.41 3.75 -0.84
CA THR A 40 7.33 2.80 -1.18
C THR A 40 5.95 3.45 -1.10
N GLY A 41 4.96 2.83 -1.76
CA GLY A 41 3.56 3.28 -1.71
C GLY A 41 2.67 2.55 -0.69
N TYR A 42 3.25 2.01 0.39
CA TYR A 42 2.56 1.13 1.36
C TYR A 42 1.95 1.84 2.58
N CYS A 43 1.66 3.14 2.48
CA CYS A 43 1.05 3.91 3.57
C CYS A 43 -0.19 3.24 4.20
N TRP A 44 -1.04 2.60 3.39
CA TRP A 44 -2.24 1.89 3.82
C TRP A 44 -1.90 0.69 4.72
N LEU A 45 -0.85 -0.06 4.40
CA LEU A 45 -0.43 -1.24 5.16
C LEU A 45 0.32 -0.84 6.43
N ILE A 46 1.17 0.19 6.35
CA ILE A 46 1.90 0.73 7.50
C ILE A 46 0.95 1.31 8.54
N THR A 47 -0.05 2.07 8.09
CA THR A 47 -1.09 2.61 8.96
C THR A 47 -1.84 1.48 9.68
N GLU A 48 -2.11 0.37 8.98
CA GLU A 48 -2.80 -0.78 9.58
C GLU A 48 -1.95 -1.45 10.66
N LEU A 49 -0.68 -1.76 10.33
CA LEU A 49 0.25 -2.37 11.27
C LEU A 49 0.43 -1.50 12.52
N HIS A 50 0.56 -0.19 12.35
CA HIS A 50 0.59 0.76 13.46
C HIS A 50 -0.64 0.66 14.35
N ALA A 51 -1.83 0.71 13.76
CA ALA A 51 -3.08 0.58 14.51
C ALA A 51 -3.09 -0.71 15.32
N LEU A 52 -2.75 -1.83 14.69
CA LEU A 52 -2.73 -3.13 15.34
C LEU A 52 -1.70 -3.21 16.50
N MET A 53 -0.47 -2.76 16.27
CA MET A 53 0.58 -2.77 17.30
C MET A 53 0.18 -1.92 18.50
N TYR A 54 -0.45 -0.76 18.27
CA TYR A 54 -0.97 0.08 19.33
C TYR A 54 -2.08 -0.62 20.13
N PHE A 55 -3.08 -1.21 19.46
CA PHE A 55 -4.15 -1.94 20.13
C PHE A 55 -3.63 -3.13 20.94
N MET A 56 -2.67 -3.89 20.38
CA MET A 56 -2.05 -5.01 21.08
C MET A 56 -1.24 -4.54 22.29
N SER A 57 -0.47 -3.46 22.15
CA SER A 57 0.29 -2.88 23.26
C SER A 57 -0.63 -2.48 24.42
N LYS A 58 -1.77 -1.84 24.12
CA LYS A 58 -2.77 -1.47 25.13
C LYS A 58 -3.45 -2.67 25.77
N LYS A 59 -3.77 -3.70 24.99
CA LYS A 59 -4.49 -4.89 25.46
C LYS A 59 -3.63 -5.80 26.31
N TYR A 60 -2.36 -5.99 25.94
CA TYR A 60 -1.47 -6.96 26.58
C TYR A 60 -0.45 -6.32 27.54
N GLY A 61 -0.40 -4.98 27.63
CA GLY A 61 0.54 -4.27 28.49
C GLY A 61 2.00 -4.37 28.04
N THR A 62 2.24 -4.90 26.84
CA THR A 62 3.56 -5.09 26.25
C THR A 62 4.00 -3.83 25.51
N LYS A 63 5.23 -3.39 25.74
CA LYS A 63 5.86 -2.32 24.95
C LYS A 63 6.53 -2.94 23.72
N ASP A 64 6.54 -2.18 22.62
CA ASP A 64 7.40 -2.47 21.45
C ASP A 64 7.11 -3.79 20.71
N ILE A 65 5.84 -4.01 20.34
CA ILE A 65 5.48 -5.06 19.38
C ILE A 65 5.81 -4.56 17.97
N TYR A 66 6.51 -5.37 17.19
CA TYR A 66 6.81 -5.09 15.78
C TYR A 66 6.43 -6.27 14.89
N PHE A 67 5.99 -5.95 13.67
CA PHE A 67 5.69 -6.92 12.63
C PHE A 67 6.51 -6.63 11.38
N SER A 68 6.88 -7.68 10.65
CA SER A 68 7.57 -7.57 9.37
C SER A 68 6.65 -6.95 8.31
N LEU A 69 7.01 -5.75 7.86
CA LEU A 69 6.35 -5.10 6.73
C LEU A 69 6.79 -5.77 5.42
N THR A 70 8.07 -6.13 5.32
CA THR A 70 8.66 -6.73 4.11
C THR A 70 7.95 -8.03 3.71
N ASP A 71 7.64 -8.90 4.66
CA ASP A 71 6.93 -10.16 4.38
C ASP A 71 5.54 -9.90 3.79
N LEU A 72 4.78 -8.96 4.38
CA LEU A 72 3.46 -8.59 3.88
C LEU A 72 3.52 -7.92 2.49
N ILE A 73 4.57 -7.14 2.21
CA ILE A 73 4.80 -6.57 0.87
C ILE A 73 5.02 -7.67 -0.16
N VAL A 74 5.80 -8.72 0.16
CA VAL A 74 6.00 -9.85 -0.75
C VAL A 74 4.68 -10.54 -1.04
N PHE A 75 3.89 -10.85 -0.01
CA PHE A 75 2.58 -11.49 -0.19
C PHE A 75 1.59 -10.61 -0.97
N ASP A 76 1.57 -9.29 -0.72
CA ASP A 76 0.76 -8.34 -1.50
C ASP A 76 1.11 -8.39 -2.99
N LYS A 77 2.40 -8.41 -3.35
CA LYS A 77 2.84 -8.46 -4.75
C LYS A 77 2.43 -9.78 -5.41
N VAL A 78 2.54 -10.90 -4.70
CA VAL A 78 2.12 -12.21 -5.21
C VAL A 78 0.59 -12.25 -5.46
N GLU A 79 -0.20 -11.78 -4.50
CA GLU A 79 -1.66 -11.75 -4.64
C GLU A 79 -2.13 -10.80 -5.74
N LYS A 80 -1.49 -9.63 -5.88
CA LYS A 80 -1.75 -8.69 -6.97
C LYS A 80 -1.43 -9.29 -8.33
N ALA A 81 -0.30 -10.01 -8.45
CA ALA A 81 0.06 -10.69 -9.69
C ALA A 81 -0.99 -11.75 -10.05
N ASN A 82 -1.43 -12.55 -9.08
CA ASN A 82 -2.48 -13.54 -9.28
C ASN A 82 -3.81 -12.89 -9.73
N CYS A 83 -4.26 -11.86 -9.01
CA CYS A 83 -5.48 -11.12 -9.35
C CYS A 83 -5.40 -10.48 -10.75
N PHE A 84 -4.24 -9.94 -11.13
CA PHE A 84 -3.99 -9.41 -12.47
C PHE A 84 -4.16 -10.49 -13.54
N PHE A 85 -3.54 -11.65 -13.39
CA PHE A 85 -3.65 -12.72 -14.38
C PHE A 85 -5.06 -13.28 -14.48
N GLU A 86 -5.79 -13.35 -13.37
CA GLU A 86 -7.20 -13.73 -13.39
C GLU A 86 -8.05 -12.72 -14.19
N LYS A 87 -7.80 -11.41 -14.02
CA LYS A 87 -8.46 -10.35 -14.79
C LYS A 87 -8.09 -10.39 -16.28
N VAL A 88 -6.81 -10.61 -16.60
CA VAL A 88 -6.36 -10.80 -17.99
C VAL A 88 -7.05 -12.01 -18.61
N TYR A 89 -7.12 -13.12 -17.90
CA TYR A 89 -7.78 -14.33 -18.37
C TYR A 89 -9.29 -14.10 -18.59
N LYS A 90 -9.98 -13.36 -17.72
CA LYS A 90 -11.41 -13.04 -17.88
C LYS A 90 -11.65 -12.11 -19.09
N THR A 91 -10.77 -11.15 -19.32
CA THR A 91 -10.90 -10.15 -20.40
C THR A 91 -10.17 -10.52 -21.69
N ARG A 92 -9.60 -11.73 -21.79
CA ARG A 92 -8.78 -12.16 -22.94
C ARG A 92 -9.46 -12.05 -24.30
N ARG A 93 -10.79 -12.20 -24.33
CA ARG A 93 -11.63 -12.10 -25.54
C ARG A 93 -11.92 -10.67 -25.99
N LEU A 94 -11.73 -9.70 -25.11
CA LEU A 94 -11.99 -8.29 -25.42
C LEU A 94 -10.83 -7.71 -26.24
N PRO A 95 -11.08 -6.77 -27.15
CA PRO A 95 -10.01 -6.09 -27.88
C PRO A 95 -9.10 -5.33 -26.92
N THR A 96 -7.84 -5.14 -27.29
CA THR A 96 -6.87 -4.39 -26.47
C THR A 96 -7.25 -2.92 -26.29
N THR A 97 -8.04 -2.37 -27.21
CA THR A 97 -8.61 -1.00 -27.12
C THR A 97 -9.76 -0.89 -26.13
N ASN A 98 -10.25 -1.99 -25.56
CA ASN A 98 -11.25 -1.95 -24.51
C ASN A 98 -10.68 -1.24 -23.27
N GLU A 99 -11.48 -0.37 -22.67
CA GLU A 99 -11.06 0.44 -21.51
C GLU A 99 -10.66 -0.42 -20.31
N GLU A 100 -11.37 -1.52 -20.05
CA GLU A 100 -11.07 -2.44 -18.94
C GLU A 100 -9.72 -3.13 -19.15
N VAL A 101 -9.47 -3.63 -20.38
CA VAL A 101 -8.18 -4.25 -20.74
C VAL A 101 -7.04 -3.23 -20.61
N THR A 102 -7.25 -2.02 -21.12
CA THR A 102 -6.28 -0.93 -21.05
C THR A 102 -5.96 -0.58 -19.60
N TYR A 103 -6.97 -0.49 -18.75
CA TYR A 103 -6.81 -0.23 -17.31
C TYR A 103 -6.00 -1.35 -16.63
N ILE A 104 -6.36 -2.62 -16.85
CA ILE A 104 -5.66 -3.76 -16.26
C ILE A 104 -4.17 -3.73 -16.64
N LEU A 105 -3.85 -3.56 -17.92
CA LEU A 105 -2.47 -3.57 -18.43
C LEU A 105 -1.66 -2.36 -17.97
N THR A 106 -2.29 -1.18 -17.88
CA THR A 106 -1.66 0.03 -17.37
C THR A 106 -1.29 -0.14 -15.90
N ASN A 107 -2.17 -0.76 -15.12
CA ASN A 107 -2.05 -0.95 -13.67
C ASN A 107 -1.50 -2.34 -13.28
N ALA A 108 -0.62 -2.92 -14.09
CA ALA A 108 -0.09 -4.28 -13.88
C ALA A 108 0.50 -4.51 -12.48
N MET A 109 1.32 -3.58 -11.98
CA MET A 109 1.86 -3.66 -10.61
C MET A 109 1.93 -2.28 -9.97
N SER A 110 1.47 -2.18 -8.72
CA SER A 110 1.59 -0.96 -7.91
C SER A 110 1.53 -1.28 -6.42
N ASP A 111 2.13 -0.43 -5.59
CA ASP A 111 2.08 -0.58 -4.13
C ASP A 111 0.76 -0.11 -3.51
N ARG A 112 -0.08 0.60 -4.29
CA ARG A 112 -1.35 1.12 -3.80
C ARG A 112 -2.26 0.00 -3.33
N GLY A 113 -3.05 0.28 -2.30
CA GLY A 113 -4.01 -0.64 -1.73
C GLY A 113 -4.98 0.07 -0.80
N HIS A 114 -5.89 -0.71 -0.25
CA HIS A 114 -6.94 -0.27 0.66
C HIS A 114 -6.96 -1.16 1.90
N TRP A 115 -7.68 -0.71 2.92
CA TRP A 115 -7.86 -1.42 4.18
C TRP A 115 -8.30 -2.88 4.02
N GLU A 116 -9.22 -3.18 3.11
CA GLU A 116 -9.70 -4.56 2.93
C GLU A 116 -8.57 -5.48 2.45
N MET A 117 -7.61 -4.96 1.68
CA MET A 117 -6.47 -5.72 1.21
C MET A 117 -5.53 -6.08 2.37
N SER A 118 -5.32 -5.19 3.34
CA SER A 118 -4.44 -5.47 4.48
C SER A 118 -5.08 -6.51 5.37
N VAL A 119 -6.39 -6.38 5.62
CA VAL A 119 -7.16 -7.39 6.36
C VAL A 119 -7.08 -8.76 5.68
N ASN A 120 -7.20 -8.82 4.35
CA ASN A 120 -7.12 -10.09 3.62
C ASN A 120 -5.72 -10.70 3.69
N LEU A 121 -4.67 -9.90 3.56
CA LEU A 121 -3.29 -10.34 3.70
C LEU A 121 -3.04 -10.91 5.11
N ILE A 122 -3.42 -10.16 6.15
CA ILE A 122 -3.23 -10.56 7.54
C ILE A 122 -4.04 -11.82 7.87
N LYS A 123 -5.28 -11.95 7.36
CA LYS A 123 -6.09 -13.16 7.58
C LYS A 123 -5.49 -14.39 6.89
N LYS A 124 -4.91 -14.23 5.71
CA LYS A 124 -4.38 -15.35 4.91
C LYS A 124 -2.98 -15.77 5.34
N TYR A 125 -2.10 -14.81 5.60
CA TYR A 125 -0.68 -15.05 5.86
C TYR A 125 -0.28 -14.84 7.31
N GLY A 126 -1.17 -14.27 8.13
CA GLY A 126 -0.85 -13.90 9.50
C GLY A 126 0.08 -12.69 9.56
N LEU A 127 0.76 -12.59 10.70
CA LEU A 127 1.77 -11.56 10.96
C LEU A 127 3.03 -12.26 11.47
N VAL A 128 4.17 -11.76 11.03
CA VAL A 128 5.48 -12.25 11.48
C VAL A 128 6.02 -11.27 12.52
N PRO A 129 6.11 -11.66 13.81
CA PRO A 129 6.71 -10.83 14.84
C PRO A 129 8.21 -10.66 14.56
N ILE A 130 8.72 -9.45 14.80
CA ILE A 130 10.15 -9.15 14.70
C ILE A 130 10.64 -8.52 16.01
N GLU A 131 11.88 -8.80 16.38
CA GLU A 131 12.45 -8.33 17.66
C GLU A 131 12.69 -6.82 17.70
N LYS A 132 12.92 -6.22 16.53
CA LYS A 132 13.23 -4.81 16.37
C LYS A 132 12.45 -4.27 15.19
N LYS A 133 12.02 -3.01 15.30
CA LYS A 133 11.45 -2.26 14.18
C LYS A 133 12.35 -2.40 12.96
N GLU A 134 11.77 -2.69 11.80
CA GLU A 134 12.43 -2.46 10.51
C GLU A 134 12.68 -0.94 10.38
N CYS A 135 13.81 -0.47 10.92
CA CYS A 135 14.22 0.93 10.88
C CYS A 135 15.33 1.12 9.85
N GLU A 136 15.12 2.06 8.92
CA GLU A 136 16.06 2.87 8.11
C GLU A 136 17.10 2.15 7.23
N LYS A 137 17.68 1.03 7.67
CA LYS A 137 18.78 0.37 6.96
C LYS A 137 18.36 -0.36 5.69
N ASN A 138 17.08 -0.73 5.57
CA ASN A 138 16.62 -1.50 4.41
C ASN A 138 16.37 -0.62 3.19
N ASN A 139 16.37 0.72 3.32
CA ASN A 139 16.20 1.69 2.23
C ASN A 139 15.14 1.19 1.23
N LEU A 140 13.97 0.84 1.78
CA LEU A 140 12.99 0.00 1.11
C LEU A 140 12.51 0.72 -0.15
N ARG A 141 12.78 0.11 -1.30
CA ARG A 141 12.54 0.67 -2.63
C ARG A 141 11.85 -0.35 -3.49
N THR A 142 10.59 -0.08 -3.77
CA THR A 142 9.73 -0.99 -4.54
C THR A 142 9.59 -0.55 -6.00
N GLY A 143 10.11 0.62 -6.37
CA GLY A 143 10.01 1.16 -7.74
C GLY A 143 10.60 0.24 -8.80
N GLU A 144 11.83 -0.23 -8.58
CA GLU A 144 12.56 -1.10 -9.53
C GLU A 144 11.88 -2.47 -9.67
N ILE A 145 11.55 -3.12 -8.55
CA ILE A 145 10.85 -4.41 -8.57
C ILE A 145 9.45 -4.28 -9.19
N ASN A 146 8.73 -3.18 -8.94
CA ASN A 146 7.43 -2.93 -9.57
C ASN A 146 7.55 -2.78 -11.09
N ALA A 147 8.61 -2.12 -11.57
CA ALA A 147 8.86 -1.98 -13.01
C ALA A 147 9.15 -3.35 -13.67
N VAL A 148 10.01 -4.16 -13.05
CA VAL A 148 10.34 -5.51 -13.53
C VAL A 148 9.10 -6.40 -13.52
N LEU A 149 8.35 -6.42 -12.41
CA LEU A 149 7.12 -7.21 -12.30
C LEU A 149 6.07 -6.74 -13.32
N ALA A 150 5.84 -5.44 -13.47
CA ALA A 150 4.89 -4.91 -14.45
C ALA A 150 5.28 -5.30 -15.89
N PHE A 151 6.58 -5.27 -16.23
CA PHE A 151 7.07 -5.72 -17.52
C PHE A 151 6.78 -7.21 -17.76
N LEU A 152 7.18 -8.07 -16.82
CA LEU A 152 6.94 -9.52 -16.91
C LEU A 152 5.45 -9.84 -17.00
N MET A 153 4.62 -9.19 -16.17
CA MET A 153 3.19 -9.40 -16.16
C MET A 153 2.52 -9.01 -17.48
N ARG A 154 2.92 -7.89 -18.08
CA ARG A 154 2.43 -7.49 -19.41
C ARG A 154 2.89 -8.46 -20.50
N TYR A 155 4.13 -8.94 -20.44
CA TYR A 155 4.64 -9.95 -21.37
C TYR A 155 3.81 -11.24 -21.31
N TYR A 156 3.60 -11.80 -20.12
CA TYR A 156 2.76 -12.99 -19.94
C TYR A 156 1.29 -12.73 -20.27
N ALA A 157 0.77 -11.51 -20.05
CA ALA A 157 -0.56 -11.14 -20.48
C ALA A 157 -0.73 -11.18 -22.00
N SER A 158 0.31 -10.80 -22.77
CA SER A 158 0.32 -10.98 -24.23
C SER A 158 0.19 -12.45 -24.59
N ILE A 159 1.04 -13.31 -24.00
CA ILE A 159 1.02 -14.75 -24.26
C ILE A 159 -0.36 -15.36 -24.00
N ILE A 160 -0.97 -15.05 -22.85
CA ILE A 160 -2.31 -15.57 -22.48
C ILE A 160 -3.37 -15.17 -23.52
N ARG A 161 -3.27 -13.95 -24.05
CA ARG A 161 -4.22 -13.44 -25.04
C ARG A 161 -3.95 -14.01 -26.44
N ASP A 162 -2.69 -14.23 -26.80
CA ASP A 162 -2.27 -14.80 -28.08
C ASP A 162 -2.58 -16.30 -28.18
N MET A 163 -2.38 -17.07 -27.08
CA MET A 163 -2.76 -18.48 -27.00
C MET A 163 -4.25 -18.73 -27.29
N GLN A 164 -5.09 -17.71 -27.15
CA GLN A 164 -6.49 -17.84 -27.52
C GLN A 164 -6.71 -17.84 -29.04
N PHE A 165 -5.90 -17.12 -29.81
CA PHE A 165 -6.05 -17.07 -31.27
C PHE A 165 -5.72 -18.42 -31.93
N THR A 166 -4.97 -19.29 -31.25
CA THR A 166 -4.50 -20.58 -31.79
C THR A 166 -5.37 -21.78 -31.39
N MET A 167 -6.32 -21.63 -30.46
CA MET A 167 -7.23 -22.71 -30.06
C MET A 167 -8.57 -22.55 -30.81
N PRO A 168 -8.89 -23.41 -31.80
CA PRO A 168 -10.21 -23.40 -32.42
C PRO A 168 -11.28 -23.81 -31.40
N SER A 169 -12.44 -23.17 -31.52
CA SER A 169 -13.64 -23.36 -30.68
C SER A 169 -14.12 -24.81 -30.63
#